data_AF-A0A6L7LD44-F1
#
_entry.id   AF-A0A6L7LD44-F1
#
_cell.length_a   1.000
_cell.length_b   1.000
_cell.length_c   1.000
_cell.angle_alpha   90.00
_cell.angle_beta   90.00
_cell.angle_gamma   90.00
#
_symmetry.space_group_name_H-M   'P 1'
#
loop_
_entity.id
_entity.type
_entity.pdbx_description
1 polymer ?
#
loop_
_entity_poly.entity_id
_entity_poly.type
_entity_poly.pdbx_seq_one_letter_code
_entity_poly.pdbx_strand_id
1 'polypeptide(L)'
;MPPSSILPARPNLEHLRNQAKDLLKAYRSGEPSALARFRTSLPRYSLLTDDDLRRLSLSLGDAQRVVAAEYGFPNWLHLRHYVERKDGANMIEMTVDSVRVNKVTNLRTMVLKEKESDRYLPIWIGQTEGDAIAMRLEGQEIPRPLTHRMIDTMIRDMGGEVERVVVSDIVDDTFFAIVRIKNGDEAIEFDTRPSDAIALAVYSGAPVFAAPEVLDKAGAEIDPETGEFSARAMDSAESVQRHRERHMSEKFRAVLEVAGMTARGMSRYVIEPEDLLMALVNDKDCTAAKSLVELGADLEKIGERLRSGTESGESPMAFSPRSQRVLEAARVEASASGSGPIGTEHLLRALATADDGLAVEVLRESGVE
;
A
#
# COMPACT_ATOMS: atom_id res chain seq x y z
N MET A 1 12.99 21.82 -13.03
CA MET A 1 12.38 20.54 -13.46
C MET A 1 13.08 20.11 -14.73
N PRO A 2 13.61 18.89 -14.83
CA PRO A 2 14.02 18.35 -16.12
C PRO A 2 12.76 18.15 -16.96
N PRO A 3 12.85 18.19 -18.29
CA PRO A 3 11.72 17.86 -19.15
C PRO A 3 11.36 16.38 -18.92
N SER A 4 10.19 16.12 -18.34
CA SER A 4 9.56 14.80 -18.43
C SER A 4 9.41 14.49 -19.91
N SER A 5 10.21 13.55 -20.41
CA SER A 5 10.12 13.18 -21.82
C SER A 5 8.84 12.38 -22.01
N ILE A 6 8.05 12.71 -23.03
CA ILE A 6 6.83 11.96 -23.35
C ILE A 6 7.26 10.65 -24.02
N LEU A 7 6.71 9.52 -23.58
CA LEU A 7 6.95 8.24 -24.25
C LEU A 7 6.45 8.31 -25.70
N PRO A 8 7.17 7.71 -26.67
CA PRO A 8 6.70 7.65 -28.05
C PRO A 8 5.38 6.87 -28.13
N ALA A 9 4.51 7.19 -29.09
CA ALA A 9 3.17 6.62 -29.24
C ALA A 9 3.13 5.08 -29.35
N ARG A 10 4.24 4.46 -29.80
CA ARG A 10 4.43 3.00 -29.78
C ARG A 10 5.77 2.70 -29.14
N PRO A 11 5.84 2.64 -27.81
CA PRO A 11 7.09 2.38 -27.13
C PRO A 11 7.54 0.94 -27.39
N ASN A 12 8.85 0.72 -27.41
CA ASN A 12 9.44 -0.59 -27.62
C ASN A 12 10.42 -0.87 -26.47
N LEU A 13 10.21 -1.99 -25.76
CA LEU A 13 10.96 -2.29 -24.57
C LEU A 13 12.44 -2.57 -24.85
N GLU A 14 12.75 -3.22 -25.97
CA GLU A 14 14.12 -3.48 -26.36
C GLU A 14 14.89 -2.19 -26.62
N HIS A 15 14.24 -1.22 -27.30
CA HIS A 15 14.81 0.10 -27.51
C HIS A 15 15.09 0.82 -26.18
N LEU A 16 14.13 0.85 -25.26
CA LEU A 16 14.30 1.45 -23.92
C LEU A 16 15.40 0.74 -23.11
N ARG A 17 15.52 -0.58 -23.24
CA ARG A 17 16.57 -1.35 -22.56
C ARG A 17 17.95 -1.02 -23.12
N ASN A 18 18.05 -0.77 -24.44
CA ASN A 18 19.29 -0.34 -25.07
C ASN A 18 19.65 1.09 -24.65
N GLN A 19 18.69 2.01 -24.55
CA GLN A 19 18.93 3.35 -23.97
C GLN A 19 19.54 3.27 -22.57
N ALA A 20 19.03 2.38 -21.69
CA ALA A 20 19.58 2.18 -20.36
C ALA A 20 21.02 1.62 -20.39
N LYS A 21 21.34 0.70 -21.30
CA LYS A 21 22.71 0.19 -21.49
C LYS A 21 23.65 1.29 -21.98
N ASP A 22 23.21 2.11 -22.92
CA ASP A 22 23.99 3.21 -23.49
C ASP A 22 24.26 4.29 -22.43
N LEU A 23 23.25 4.63 -21.62
CA LEU A 23 23.40 5.52 -20.48
C LEU A 23 24.42 4.98 -19.46
N LEU A 24 24.36 3.68 -19.14
CA LEU A 24 25.33 3.07 -18.22
C LEU A 24 26.76 3.10 -18.80
N LYS A 25 26.90 2.89 -20.11
CA LYS A 25 28.19 2.98 -20.80
C LYS A 25 28.74 4.41 -20.76
N ALA A 26 27.91 5.41 -21.05
CA ALA A 26 28.26 6.82 -20.98
C ALA A 26 28.69 7.26 -19.56
N TYR A 27 27.98 6.76 -18.54
CA TYR A 27 28.36 6.96 -17.14
C TYR A 27 29.74 6.37 -16.82
N ARG A 28 30.02 5.13 -17.28
CA ARG A 28 31.32 4.48 -17.06
C ARG A 28 32.48 5.19 -17.77
N SER A 29 32.22 5.88 -18.87
CA SER A 29 33.20 6.75 -19.53
C SER A 29 33.34 8.13 -18.87
N GLY A 30 32.58 8.42 -17.81
CA GLY A 30 32.64 9.69 -17.08
C GLY A 30 31.99 10.85 -17.80
N GLU A 31 31.06 10.59 -18.72
CA GLU A 31 30.40 11.64 -19.50
C GLU A 31 29.54 12.55 -18.60
N PRO A 32 29.73 13.88 -18.63
CA PRO A 32 28.99 14.80 -17.75
C PRO A 32 27.47 14.74 -17.91
N SER A 33 26.99 14.51 -19.13
CA SER A 33 25.57 14.39 -19.46
C SER A 33 24.92 13.19 -18.75
N ALA A 34 25.61 12.05 -18.69
CA ALA A 34 25.15 10.85 -18.01
C ALA A 34 25.14 11.04 -16.49
N LEU A 35 26.22 11.60 -15.92
CA LEU A 35 26.32 11.90 -14.48
C LEU A 35 25.16 12.81 -14.01
N ALA A 36 24.84 13.84 -14.80
CA ALA A 36 23.72 14.74 -14.52
C ALA A 36 22.37 14.00 -14.52
N ARG A 37 22.12 13.10 -15.48
CA ARG A 37 20.89 12.28 -15.54
C ARG A 37 20.73 11.40 -14.31
N PHE A 38 21.78 10.70 -13.89
CA PHE A 38 21.74 9.87 -12.67
C PHE A 38 21.45 10.69 -11.40
N ARG A 39 22.08 11.86 -11.24
CA ARG A 39 21.86 12.75 -10.09
C ARG A 39 20.43 13.27 -10.04
N THR A 40 19.90 13.63 -11.19
CA THR A 40 18.60 14.27 -11.33
C THR A 40 17.45 13.30 -11.12
N SER A 41 17.55 12.11 -11.72
CA SER A 41 16.45 11.14 -11.75
C SER A 41 16.41 10.22 -10.52
N LEU A 42 17.48 10.17 -9.70
CA LEU A 42 17.54 9.32 -8.51
C LEU A 42 17.73 10.17 -7.24
N PRO A 43 16.70 10.31 -6.38
CA PRO A 43 16.74 11.17 -5.20
C PRO A 43 17.93 10.91 -4.27
N ARG A 44 18.31 9.64 -4.10
CA ARG A 44 19.45 9.21 -3.26
C ARG A 44 20.81 9.76 -3.70
N TYR A 45 20.95 10.25 -4.93
CA TYR A 45 22.20 10.77 -5.48
C TYR A 45 22.17 12.28 -5.72
N SER A 46 21.06 12.94 -5.42
CA SER A 46 20.82 14.36 -5.70
C SER A 46 21.89 15.28 -5.09
N LEU A 47 22.45 14.90 -3.93
CA LEU A 47 23.45 15.67 -3.19
C LEU A 47 24.90 15.29 -3.50
N LEU A 48 25.15 14.29 -4.35
CA LEU A 48 26.51 13.82 -4.67
C LEU A 48 27.16 14.66 -5.77
N THR A 49 28.45 14.95 -5.60
CA THR A 49 29.27 15.59 -6.64
C THR A 49 29.54 14.62 -7.80
N ASP A 50 29.96 15.14 -8.95
CA ASP A 50 30.41 14.31 -10.08
C ASP A 50 31.51 13.32 -9.68
N ASP A 51 32.45 13.75 -8.82
CA ASP A 51 33.56 12.92 -8.37
C ASP A 51 33.13 11.84 -7.39
N ASP A 52 32.16 12.12 -6.51
CA ASP A 52 31.56 11.11 -5.64
C ASP A 52 30.77 10.08 -6.44
N LEU A 53 29.97 10.55 -7.42
CA LEU A 53 29.23 9.69 -8.33
C LEU A 53 30.17 8.75 -9.08
N ARG A 54 31.26 9.24 -9.69
CA ARG A 54 32.22 8.41 -10.43
C ARG A 54 32.82 7.25 -9.62
N ARG A 55 32.87 7.37 -8.29
CA ARG A 55 33.36 6.31 -7.39
C ARG A 55 32.34 5.19 -7.15
N LEU A 56 31.08 5.40 -7.51
CA LEU A 56 30.01 4.42 -7.36
C LEU A 56 29.99 3.44 -8.52
N SER A 57 29.87 2.16 -8.17
CA SER A 57 29.64 1.07 -9.12
C SER A 57 28.16 0.90 -9.44
N LEU A 58 27.63 1.75 -10.32
CA LEU A 58 26.22 1.67 -10.74
C LEU A 58 25.96 0.48 -11.67
N SER A 59 24.78 -0.11 -11.50
CA SER A 59 24.29 -1.29 -12.22
C SER A 59 23.40 -0.92 -13.40
N LEU A 60 23.06 -1.91 -14.24
CA LEU A 60 22.03 -1.74 -15.27
C LEU A 60 20.66 -1.41 -14.66
N GLY A 61 20.35 -1.95 -13.49
CA GLY A 61 19.10 -1.64 -12.78
C GLY A 61 19.01 -0.16 -12.41
N ASP A 62 20.13 0.48 -12.06
CA ASP A 62 20.16 1.92 -11.76
C ASP A 62 19.91 2.75 -13.02
N ALA A 63 20.54 2.38 -14.15
CA ALA A 63 20.32 3.05 -15.43
C ALA A 63 18.87 2.88 -15.92
N GLN A 64 18.29 1.69 -15.74
CA GLN A 64 16.88 1.43 -16.04
C GLN A 64 15.94 2.27 -15.17
N ARG A 65 16.25 2.50 -13.89
CA ARG A 65 15.49 3.41 -13.03
C ARG A 65 15.56 4.87 -13.52
N VAL A 66 16.72 5.32 -14.00
CA VAL A 66 16.86 6.66 -14.60
C VAL A 66 15.95 6.79 -15.83
N VAL A 67 16.01 5.84 -16.75
CA VAL A 67 15.16 5.84 -17.95
C VAL A 67 13.67 5.83 -17.57
N ALA A 68 13.27 4.99 -16.62
CA ALA A 68 11.89 4.96 -16.12
C ALA A 68 11.45 6.31 -15.55
N ALA A 69 12.27 6.91 -14.67
CA ALA A 69 11.97 8.18 -14.02
C ALA A 69 11.88 9.35 -15.02
N GLU A 70 12.69 9.37 -16.08
CA GLU A 70 12.64 10.39 -17.13
C GLU A 70 11.34 10.38 -17.94
N TYR A 71 10.71 9.21 -18.04
CA TYR A 71 9.39 9.01 -18.64
C TYR A 71 8.24 9.09 -17.61
N GLY A 72 8.52 9.44 -16.35
CA GLY A 72 7.52 9.61 -15.30
C GLY A 72 7.10 8.32 -14.57
N PHE A 73 7.82 7.22 -14.76
CA PHE A 73 7.53 5.94 -14.10
C PHE A 73 8.34 5.78 -12.81
N PRO A 74 7.75 5.23 -11.73
CA PRO A 74 8.42 5.09 -10.44
C PRO A 74 9.59 4.09 -10.49
N ASN A 75 9.52 3.08 -11.37
CA ASN A 75 10.62 2.15 -11.61
C ASN A 75 10.48 1.46 -12.98
N TRP A 76 11.52 0.71 -13.35
CA TRP A 76 11.59 -0.02 -14.62
C TRP A 76 10.46 -1.04 -14.81
N LEU A 77 9.97 -1.64 -13.72
CA LEU A 77 8.87 -2.60 -13.78
C LEU A 77 7.63 -1.91 -14.37
N HIS A 78 7.25 -0.75 -13.83
CA HIS A 78 6.08 0.01 -14.28
C HIS A 78 6.22 0.45 -15.75
N LEU A 79 7.39 0.96 -16.14
CA LEU A 79 7.66 1.32 -17.53
C LEU A 79 7.50 0.10 -18.44
N ARG A 80 8.09 -1.04 -18.06
CA ARG A 80 7.97 -2.27 -18.86
C ARG A 80 6.52 -2.69 -19.05
N HIS A 81 5.72 -2.70 -17.98
CA HIS A 81 4.30 -3.09 -18.07
C HIS A 81 3.51 -2.16 -18.97
N TYR A 82 3.74 -0.84 -18.87
CA TYR A 82 3.11 0.12 -19.76
C TYR A 82 3.43 -0.16 -21.24
N VAL A 83 4.64 -0.65 -21.56
CA VAL A 83 5.07 -0.91 -22.93
C VAL A 83 4.62 -2.28 -23.45
N GLU A 84 4.60 -3.29 -22.59
CA GLU A 84 4.23 -4.66 -22.96
C GLU A 84 2.71 -4.89 -22.97
N ARG A 85 1.92 -3.93 -22.47
CA ARG A 85 0.45 -4.02 -22.49
C ARG A 85 -0.08 -4.19 -23.92
N LYS A 86 -1.02 -5.13 -24.10
CA LYS A 86 -1.73 -5.29 -25.38
C LYS A 86 -2.94 -4.37 -25.39
N ASP A 87 -2.95 -3.40 -26.28
CA ASP A 87 -4.13 -2.55 -26.49
C ASP A 87 -5.30 -3.39 -27.07
N GLY A 88 -6.31 -3.63 -26.23
CA GLY A 88 -7.70 -3.31 -26.59
C GLY A 88 -8.53 -4.28 -27.42
N ALA A 89 -8.16 -5.54 -27.64
CA ALA A 89 -9.02 -6.44 -28.44
C ALA A 89 -9.98 -7.35 -27.64
N ASN A 90 -9.86 -7.47 -26.32
CA ASN A 90 -10.72 -8.39 -25.56
C ASN A 90 -10.78 -8.08 -24.05
N MET A 91 -11.13 -6.86 -23.67
CA MET A 91 -11.29 -6.53 -22.24
C MET A 91 -12.63 -7.07 -21.72
N ILE A 92 -12.62 -7.66 -20.53
CA ILE A 92 -13.80 -8.27 -19.92
C ILE A 92 -14.48 -7.21 -19.04
N GLU A 93 -15.77 -6.97 -19.27
CA GLU A 93 -16.54 -6.01 -18.49
C GLU A 93 -16.81 -6.57 -17.08
N MET A 94 -16.54 -5.74 -16.07
CA MET A 94 -16.66 -6.09 -14.66
C MET A 94 -17.65 -5.18 -13.97
N THR A 95 -18.32 -5.70 -12.95
CA THR A 95 -19.11 -4.92 -11.99
C THR A 95 -18.39 -4.89 -10.65
N VAL A 96 -18.48 -3.78 -9.93
CA VAL A 96 -18.03 -3.74 -8.53
C VAL A 96 -19.10 -4.41 -7.69
N ASP A 97 -18.86 -5.65 -7.28
CA ASP A 97 -19.83 -6.50 -6.57
C ASP A 97 -19.94 -6.08 -5.10
N SER A 98 -18.80 -6.05 -4.41
CA SER A 98 -18.76 -5.77 -2.98
C SER A 98 -17.39 -5.28 -2.53
N VAL A 99 -17.35 -4.60 -1.38
CA VAL A 99 -16.11 -4.36 -0.62
C VAL A 99 -16.24 -5.13 0.69
N ARG A 100 -15.50 -6.23 0.79
CA ARG A 100 -15.49 -7.11 1.97
C ARG A 100 -14.47 -6.62 2.98
N VAL A 101 -14.78 -6.81 4.25
CA VAL A 101 -13.91 -6.42 5.37
C VAL A 101 -13.39 -7.67 6.06
N ASN A 102 -12.07 -7.82 6.15
CA ASN A 102 -11.49 -8.77 7.09
C ASN A 102 -11.57 -8.18 8.51
N LYS A 103 -12.39 -8.77 9.38
CA LYS A 103 -12.65 -8.27 10.74
C LYS A 103 -11.43 -8.31 11.67
N VAL A 104 -10.39 -9.07 11.32
CA VAL A 104 -9.17 -9.19 12.12
C VAL A 104 -8.14 -8.16 11.68
N THR A 105 -7.87 -8.08 10.38
CA THR A 105 -6.80 -7.23 9.83
C THR A 105 -7.27 -5.86 9.37
N ASN A 106 -8.58 -5.64 9.31
CA ASN A 106 -9.25 -4.47 8.71
C ASN A 106 -8.89 -4.20 7.26
N LEU A 107 -8.18 -5.12 6.61
CA LEU A 107 -7.96 -5.09 5.18
C LEU A 107 -9.30 -5.16 4.47
N ARG A 108 -9.43 -4.33 3.45
CA ARG A 108 -10.59 -4.30 2.57
C ARG A 108 -10.24 -5.12 1.34
N THR A 109 -11.15 -5.98 0.92
CA THR A 109 -11.07 -6.71 -0.34
C THR A 109 -12.20 -6.22 -1.23
N MET A 110 -11.83 -5.49 -2.28
CA MET A 110 -12.75 -5.13 -3.34
C MET A 110 -12.95 -6.35 -4.24
N VAL A 111 -14.21 -6.68 -4.49
CA VAL A 111 -14.59 -7.82 -5.33
C VAL A 111 -15.18 -7.26 -6.61
N LEU A 112 -14.51 -7.54 -7.72
CA LEU A 112 -15.08 -7.30 -9.04
C LEU A 112 -15.70 -8.60 -9.55
N LYS A 113 -16.90 -8.55 -10.11
CA LYS A 113 -17.57 -9.70 -10.73
C LYS A 113 -17.58 -9.52 -12.25
N GLU A 114 -17.27 -10.57 -12.99
CA GLU A 114 -17.48 -10.57 -14.44
C GLU A 114 -18.98 -10.49 -14.74
N LYS A 115 -19.38 -9.58 -15.63
CA LYS A 115 -20.81 -9.29 -15.86
C LYS A 115 -21.62 -10.49 -16.35
N GLU A 116 -21.00 -11.36 -17.15
CA GLU A 116 -21.64 -12.48 -17.86
C GLU A 116 -21.27 -13.86 -17.29
N SER A 117 -20.57 -13.92 -16.15
CA SER A 117 -20.14 -15.19 -15.54
C SER A 117 -20.06 -15.13 -14.01
N ASP A 118 -19.95 -16.28 -13.34
CA ASP A 118 -19.69 -16.35 -11.89
C ASP A 118 -18.19 -16.39 -11.56
N ARG A 119 -17.39 -15.68 -12.35
CA ARG A 119 -15.97 -15.42 -12.08
C ARG A 119 -15.81 -14.07 -11.40
N TYR A 120 -14.98 -14.04 -10.37
CA TYR A 120 -14.71 -12.88 -9.53
C TYR A 120 -13.22 -12.53 -9.56
N LEU A 121 -12.88 -11.29 -9.28
CA LEU A 121 -11.53 -10.79 -9.14
C LEU A 121 -11.40 -10.07 -7.79
N PRO A 122 -10.85 -10.72 -6.76
CA PRO A 122 -10.57 -10.10 -5.48
C PRO A 122 -9.30 -9.22 -5.57
N ILE A 123 -9.39 -7.98 -5.09
CA ILE A 123 -8.28 -7.03 -5.04
C ILE A 123 -8.22 -6.43 -3.63
N TRP A 124 -7.11 -6.62 -2.92
CA TRP A 124 -6.88 -5.96 -1.63
C TRP A 124 -6.59 -4.48 -1.82
N ILE A 125 -7.28 -3.67 -1.03
CA ILE A 125 -7.15 -2.22 -1.08
C ILE A 125 -7.00 -1.65 0.33
N GLY A 126 -6.52 -0.41 0.41
CA GLY A 126 -6.43 0.32 1.65
C GLY A 126 -7.80 0.59 2.26
N GLN A 127 -7.81 0.91 3.56
CA GLN A 127 -9.03 1.23 4.29
C GLN A 127 -9.72 2.45 3.68
N THR A 128 -8.98 3.54 3.45
CA THR A 128 -9.50 4.81 2.94
C THR A 128 -10.17 4.65 1.58
N GLU A 129 -9.53 3.95 0.64
CA GLU A 129 -10.10 3.72 -0.68
C GLU A 129 -11.29 2.75 -0.62
N GLY A 130 -11.20 1.72 0.22
CA GLY A 130 -12.29 0.76 0.41
C GLY A 130 -13.55 1.40 0.99
N ASP A 131 -13.41 2.25 2.00
CA ASP A 131 -14.52 2.97 2.60
C ASP A 131 -15.16 3.95 1.58
N ALA A 132 -14.33 4.65 0.79
CA ALA A 132 -14.83 5.56 -0.25
C ALA A 132 -15.67 4.85 -1.32
N ILE A 133 -15.32 3.61 -1.69
CA ILE A 133 -16.08 2.77 -2.62
C ILE A 133 -17.34 2.24 -1.94
N ALA A 134 -17.21 1.66 -0.74
CA ALA A 134 -18.29 1.04 0.01
C ALA A 134 -19.46 2.01 0.26
N MET A 135 -19.17 3.24 0.71
CA MET A 135 -20.20 4.26 0.94
C MET A 135 -21.07 4.53 -0.29
N ARG A 136 -20.46 4.54 -1.49
CA ARG A 136 -21.16 4.83 -2.74
C ARG A 136 -21.97 3.62 -3.24
N LEU A 137 -21.48 2.41 -3.01
CA LEU A 137 -22.20 1.16 -3.29
C LEU A 137 -23.43 1.01 -2.38
N GLU A 138 -23.32 1.41 -1.11
CA GLU A 138 -24.42 1.42 -0.15
C GLU A 138 -25.44 2.55 -0.39
N GLY A 139 -25.18 3.43 -1.37
CA GLY A 139 -26.06 4.55 -1.71
C GLY A 139 -26.12 5.63 -0.63
N GLN A 140 -25.12 5.73 0.24
CA GLN A 140 -25.08 6.76 1.28
C GLN A 140 -24.93 8.15 0.67
N GLU A 141 -25.72 9.10 1.15
CA GLU A 141 -25.55 10.51 0.79
C GLU A 141 -24.35 11.12 1.53
N ILE A 142 -23.38 11.60 0.77
CA ILE A 142 -22.18 12.24 1.32
C ILE A 142 -22.32 13.76 1.19
N PRO A 143 -22.39 14.52 2.31
CA PRO A 143 -22.73 15.94 2.30
C PRO A 143 -21.63 16.83 1.69
N ARG A 144 -20.39 16.35 1.63
CA ARG A 144 -19.26 17.02 1.00
C ARG A 144 -18.58 16.07 0.02
N PRO A 145 -18.09 16.56 -1.13
CA PRO A 145 -17.45 15.70 -2.11
C PRO A 145 -16.18 15.08 -1.53
N LEU A 146 -16.10 13.74 -1.54
CA LEU A 146 -14.86 13.01 -1.32
C LEU A 146 -13.90 13.20 -2.51
N THR A 147 -12.64 12.83 -2.31
CA THR A 147 -11.55 13.02 -3.29
C THR A 147 -11.92 12.56 -4.70
N HIS A 148 -12.42 11.34 -4.86
CA HIS A 148 -12.77 10.78 -6.17
C HIS A 148 -13.92 11.53 -6.85
N ARG A 149 -14.91 11.99 -6.07
CA ARG A 149 -16.00 12.83 -6.59
C ARG A 149 -15.51 14.22 -6.98
N MET A 150 -14.60 14.80 -6.21
CA MET A 150 -13.94 16.06 -6.56
C MET A 150 -13.16 15.92 -7.87
N ILE A 151 -12.41 14.83 -8.05
CA ILE A 151 -11.65 14.54 -9.29
C ILE A 151 -12.59 14.38 -10.49
N ASP A 152 -13.67 13.60 -10.39
CA ASP A 152 -14.68 13.48 -11.46
C ASP A 152 -15.26 14.86 -11.83
N THR A 153 -15.58 15.69 -10.83
CA THR A 153 -16.07 17.06 -11.06
C THR A 153 -15.04 17.90 -11.82
N MET A 154 -13.77 17.87 -11.39
CA MET A 154 -12.69 18.60 -12.08
C MET A 154 -12.51 18.16 -13.53
N ILE A 155 -12.56 16.84 -13.80
CA ILE A 155 -12.45 16.31 -15.16
C ILE A 155 -13.58 16.85 -16.03
N ARG A 156 -14.83 16.80 -15.54
CA ARG A 156 -16.02 17.31 -16.25
C ARG A 156 -15.95 18.81 -16.49
N ASP A 157 -15.58 19.59 -15.48
CA ASP A 157 -15.46 21.05 -15.58
C ASP A 157 -14.37 21.46 -16.58
N MET A 158 -13.35 20.62 -16.78
CA MET A 158 -12.31 20.79 -17.79
C MET A 158 -12.70 20.26 -19.19
N GLY A 159 -13.95 19.81 -19.38
CA GLY A 159 -14.47 19.28 -20.65
C GLY A 159 -14.15 17.82 -20.93
N GLY A 160 -13.58 17.11 -19.94
CA GLY A 160 -13.27 15.69 -20.04
C GLY A 160 -14.38 14.77 -19.53
N GLU A 161 -14.30 13.51 -19.92
CA GLU A 161 -15.18 12.43 -19.46
C GLU A 161 -14.33 11.20 -19.14
N VAL A 162 -14.57 10.57 -17.98
CA VAL A 162 -13.95 9.27 -17.67
C VAL A 162 -14.62 8.22 -18.54
N GLU A 163 -13.99 7.86 -19.66
CA GLU A 163 -14.55 6.95 -20.66
C GLU A 163 -14.64 5.51 -20.14
N ARG A 164 -13.59 5.04 -19.46
CA ARG A 164 -13.53 3.70 -18.85
C ARG A 164 -12.35 3.55 -17.90
N VAL A 165 -12.41 2.53 -17.08
CA VAL A 165 -11.30 2.06 -16.25
C VAL A 165 -10.98 0.61 -16.58
N VAL A 166 -9.69 0.26 -16.61
CA VAL A 166 -9.23 -1.10 -16.91
C VAL A 166 -8.24 -1.56 -15.85
N VAL A 167 -8.51 -2.67 -15.16
CA VAL A 167 -7.48 -3.42 -14.41
C VAL A 167 -6.62 -4.15 -15.43
N SER A 168 -5.43 -3.62 -15.70
CA SER A 168 -4.68 -3.91 -16.92
C SER A 168 -3.63 -5.00 -16.77
N ASP A 169 -3.06 -5.19 -15.58
CA ASP A 169 -2.06 -6.25 -15.33
C ASP A 169 -1.98 -6.59 -13.84
N ILE A 170 -1.31 -7.70 -13.54
CA ILE A 170 -0.89 -8.11 -12.20
C ILE A 170 0.53 -8.71 -12.27
N VAL A 171 1.39 -8.19 -11.38
CA VAL A 171 2.83 -8.48 -11.36
C VAL A 171 3.29 -8.54 -9.92
N ASP A 172 3.92 -9.65 -9.52
CA ASP A 172 4.33 -9.88 -8.12
C ASP A 172 3.21 -9.54 -7.13
N ASP A 173 1.99 -10.01 -7.45
CA ASP A 173 0.73 -9.78 -6.72
C ASP A 173 0.30 -8.31 -6.57
N THR A 174 0.92 -7.41 -7.34
CA THR A 174 0.54 -6.00 -7.43
C THR A 174 -0.26 -5.77 -8.70
N PHE A 175 -1.50 -5.31 -8.53
CA PHE A 175 -2.40 -4.99 -9.64
C PHE A 175 -2.15 -3.57 -10.16
N PHE A 176 -2.34 -3.40 -11.46
CA PHE A 176 -2.24 -2.12 -12.18
C PHE A 176 -3.58 -1.77 -12.81
N ALA A 177 -3.90 -0.49 -12.88
CA ALA A 177 -5.09 -0.02 -13.55
C ALA A 177 -4.84 1.23 -14.39
N ILE A 178 -5.63 1.38 -15.44
CA ILE A 178 -5.60 2.54 -16.33
C ILE A 178 -6.95 3.23 -16.27
N VAL A 179 -6.93 4.54 -16.05
CA VAL A 179 -8.09 5.41 -16.27
C VAL A 179 -7.95 6.04 -17.65
N ARG A 180 -8.95 5.86 -18.50
CA ARG A 180 -9.01 6.51 -19.81
C ARG A 180 -10.00 7.67 -19.75
N ILE A 181 -9.51 8.87 -20.03
CA ILE A 181 -10.29 10.11 -20.05
C ILE A 181 -10.36 10.58 -21.49
N LYS A 182 -11.58 10.82 -21.98
CA LYS A 182 -11.83 11.45 -23.27
C LYS A 182 -11.96 12.95 -23.07
N ASN A 183 -11.25 13.75 -23.87
CA ASN A 183 -11.40 15.20 -23.88
C ASN A 183 -11.48 15.65 -25.35
N GLY A 184 -12.70 15.90 -25.83
CA GLY A 184 -12.96 16.08 -27.27
C GLY A 184 -12.66 14.81 -28.06
N ASP A 185 -11.79 14.93 -29.07
CA ASP A 185 -11.34 13.81 -29.92
C ASP A 185 -10.10 13.09 -29.36
N GLU A 186 -9.48 13.65 -28.32
CA GLU A 186 -8.30 13.06 -27.69
C GLU A 186 -8.71 12.12 -26.55
N ALA A 187 -7.98 11.01 -26.44
CA ALA A 187 -8.06 10.11 -25.31
C ALA A 187 -6.72 10.13 -24.56
N ILE A 188 -6.79 10.42 -23.27
CA ILE A 188 -5.66 10.48 -22.36
C ILE A 188 -5.76 9.29 -21.42
N GLU A 189 -4.67 8.57 -21.21
CA GLU A 189 -4.60 7.43 -20.31
C GLU A 189 -3.68 7.72 -19.15
N PHE A 190 -4.13 7.35 -17.95
CA PHE A 190 -3.39 7.51 -16.70
C PHE A 190 -3.20 6.15 -16.05
N ASP A 191 -1.93 5.77 -15.82
CA ASP A 191 -1.57 4.63 -14.98
C ASP A 191 -1.83 4.98 -13.51
N THR A 192 -2.47 4.06 -12.77
CA THR A 192 -2.84 4.26 -11.37
C THR A 192 -3.09 2.92 -10.66
N ARG A 193 -3.34 2.98 -9.36
CA ARG A 193 -3.75 1.81 -8.57
C ARG A 193 -5.21 1.47 -8.89
N PRO A 194 -5.59 0.17 -8.90
CA PRO A 194 -6.99 -0.22 -9.06
C PRO A 194 -7.94 0.41 -8.06
N SER A 195 -7.51 0.59 -6.80
CA SER A 195 -8.34 1.22 -5.78
C SER A 195 -8.83 2.61 -6.17
N ASP A 196 -7.92 3.45 -6.70
CA ASP A 196 -8.22 4.82 -7.09
C ASP A 196 -9.03 4.85 -8.39
N ALA A 197 -8.66 4.00 -9.35
CA ALA A 197 -9.33 3.90 -10.64
C ALA A 197 -10.79 3.45 -10.48
N ILE A 198 -11.01 2.39 -9.70
CA ILE A 198 -12.35 1.86 -9.46
C ILE A 198 -13.18 2.83 -8.63
N ALA A 199 -12.61 3.46 -7.60
CA ALA A 199 -13.31 4.52 -6.87
C ALA A 199 -13.76 5.64 -7.81
N LEU A 200 -12.88 6.13 -8.70
CA LEU A 200 -13.26 7.13 -9.69
C LEU A 200 -14.40 6.63 -10.61
N ALA A 201 -14.33 5.40 -11.11
CA ALA A 201 -15.37 4.80 -11.95
C ALA A 201 -16.73 4.70 -11.24
N VAL A 202 -16.72 4.31 -9.96
CA VAL A 202 -17.93 4.21 -9.12
C VAL A 202 -18.59 5.58 -8.90
N TYR A 203 -17.81 6.66 -8.80
CA TYR A 203 -18.34 8.02 -8.67
C TYR A 203 -18.75 8.65 -10.02
N SER A 204 -17.98 8.42 -11.10
CA SER A 204 -18.25 8.97 -12.42
C SER A 204 -19.34 8.20 -13.19
N GLY A 205 -19.57 6.93 -12.84
CA GLY A 205 -20.42 6.00 -13.57
C GLY A 205 -19.72 5.32 -14.75
N ALA A 206 -18.40 5.48 -14.87
CA ALA A 206 -17.64 4.90 -15.98
C ALA A 206 -17.62 3.36 -15.91
N PRO A 207 -17.66 2.66 -17.06
CA PRO A 207 -17.56 1.22 -17.10
C PRO A 207 -16.18 0.74 -16.65
N VAL A 208 -16.18 -0.38 -15.92
CA VAL A 208 -14.98 -1.05 -15.41
C VAL A 208 -14.71 -2.29 -16.25
N PHE A 209 -13.43 -2.50 -16.58
CA PHE A 209 -12.97 -3.68 -17.28
C PHE A 209 -11.77 -4.32 -16.58
N ALA A 210 -11.51 -5.58 -16.88
CA ALA A 210 -10.26 -6.27 -16.56
C ALA A 210 -9.66 -6.91 -17.81
N ALA A 211 -8.33 -6.95 -17.90
CA ALA A 211 -7.65 -7.71 -18.93
C ALA A 211 -7.84 -9.23 -18.69
N PRO A 212 -8.02 -10.04 -19.74
CA PRO A 212 -8.17 -11.50 -19.59
C PRO A 212 -7.03 -12.13 -18.81
N GLU A 213 -5.80 -11.70 -19.05
CA GLU A 213 -4.62 -12.23 -18.38
C GLU A 213 -4.64 -11.96 -16.87
N VAL A 214 -5.30 -10.89 -16.42
CA VAL A 214 -5.50 -10.60 -14.99
C VAL A 214 -6.48 -11.60 -14.38
N LEU A 215 -7.60 -11.87 -15.07
CA LEU A 215 -8.59 -12.86 -14.63
C LEU A 215 -8.04 -14.29 -14.68
N ASP A 216 -7.19 -14.62 -15.65
CA ASP A 216 -6.55 -15.93 -15.74
C ASP A 216 -5.55 -16.15 -14.60
N LYS A 217 -4.86 -15.09 -14.17
CA LYS A 217 -3.86 -15.15 -13.08
C LYS A 217 -4.50 -15.11 -11.68
N ALA A 218 -5.48 -14.22 -11.47
CA ALA A 218 -5.99 -13.87 -10.15
C ALA A 218 -7.51 -13.97 -10.00
N GLY A 219 -8.22 -14.38 -11.05
CA GLY A 219 -9.65 -14.65 -10.98
C GLY A 219 -9.96 -15.86 -10.09
N ALA A 220 -11.11 -15.82 -9.45
CA ALA A 220 -11.58 -16.78 -8.47
C ALA A 220 -13.05 -17.11 -8.66
N GLU A 221 -13.46 -18.28 -8.19
CA GLU A 221 -14.86 -18.62 -7.95
C GLU A 221 -15.15 -18.45 -6.46
N ILE A 222 -16.41 -18.17 -6.13
CA ILE A 222 -16.89 -18.12 -4.74
C ILE A 222 -17.60 -19.43 -4.44
N ASP A 223 -17.22 -20.06 -3.33
CA ASP A 223 -17.94 -21.20 -2.80
C ASP A 223 -19.34 -20.76 -2.33
N PRO A 224 -20.43 -21.35 -2.87
CA PRO A 224 -21.78 -20.93 -2.56
C PRO A 224 -22.25 -21.30 -1.13
N GLU A 225 -21.61 -22.27 -0.47
CA GLU A 225 -21.95 -22.65 0.91
C GLU A 225 -21.23 -21.76 1.93
N THR A 226 -19.96 -21.43 1.68
CA THR A 226 -19.14 -20.66 2.65
C THR A 226 -19.07 -19.17 2.33
N GLY A 227 -19.32 -18.78 1.08
CA GLY A 227 -19.13 -17.42 0.58
C GLY A 227 -17.65 -17.02 0.42
N GLU A 228 -16.72 -17.97 0.60
CA GLU A 228 -15.28 -17.76 0.51
C GLU A 228 -14.76 -17.94 -0.93
N PHE A 229 -13.63 -17.31 -1.25
CA PHE A 229 -12.98 -17.51 -2.54
C PHE A 229 -12.27 -18.85 -2.60
N SER A 230 -12.21 -19.48 -3.77
CA SER A 230 -11.46 -20.71 -3.96
C SER A 230 -9.99 -20.56 -3.56
N ALA A 231 -9.40 -21.61 -2.98
CA ALA A 231 -8.07 -21.59 -2.36
C ALA A 231 -6.95 -21.02 -3.25
N ARG A 232 -7.08 -21.10 -4.58
CA ARG A 232 -6.12 -20.59 -5.55
C ARG A 232 -6.02 -19.05 -5.55
N ALA A 233 -7.11 -18.34 -5.25
CA ALA A 233 -7.11 -16.89 -5.11
C ALA A 233 -6.75 -16.43 -3.69
N MET A 234 -6.93 -17.30 -2.70
CA MET A 234 -6.43 -17.07 -1.35
C MET A 234 -4.90 -17.17 -1.27
N ASP A 235 -4.24 -17.94 -2.13
CA ASP A 235 -2.77 -18.04 -2.09
C ASP A 235 -2.07 -16.78 -2.66
N SER A 236 -2.70 -16.05 -3.60
CA SER A 236 -2.28 -14.70 -4.02
C SER A 236 -2.74 -13.59 -3.07
N ALA A 237 -3.85 -13.80 -2.34
CA ALA A 237 -4.27 -12.96 -1.22
C ALA A 237 -3.28 -12.99 -0.05
N GLU A 238 -2.95 -14.20 0.36
CA GLU A 238 -2.04 -14.48 1.43
C GLU A 238 -0.62 -14.18 1.01
N SER A 239 -0.25 -14.16 -0.28
CA SER A 239 1.09 -13.72 -0.70
C SER A 239 1.30 -12.21 -0.51
N VAL A 240 0.30 -11.36 -0.75
CA VAL A 240 0.35 -9.91 -0.46
C VAL A 240 0.43 -9.67 1.05
N GLN A 241 -0.36 -10.42 1.81
CA GLN A 241 -0.30 -10.41 3.27
C GLN A 241 1.06 -10.93 3.76
N ARG A 242 1.53 -12.09 3.30
CA ARG A 242 2.88 -12.63 3.53
C ARG A 242 3.95 -11.67 3.06
N HIS A 243 3.77 -10.80 2.05
CA HIS A 243 4.79 -9.83 1.64
C HIS A 243 4.87 -8.64 2.60
N ARG A 244 3.73 -8.13 3.09
CA ARG A 244 3.67 -7.16 4.20
C ARG A 244 4.19 -7.76 5.51
N GLU A 245 3.87 -9.03 5.75
CA GLU A 245 4.17 -9.75 6.99
C GLU A 245 5.55 -10.43 7.02
N ARG A 246 6.20 -10.71 5.87
CA ARG A 246 7.56 -11.29 5.79
C ARG A 246 8.61 -10.48 6.54
N HIS A 247 8.27 -9.23 6.84
CA HIS A 247 9.09 -8.28 7.58
C HIS A 247 8.67 -8.17 9.05
N MET A 248 7.84 -9.03 9.62
CA MET A 248 7.45 -9.03 11.05
C MET A 248 7.85 -10.36 11.71
N SER A 249 8.20 -10.32 13.00
CA SER A 249 8.44 -11.54 13.79
C SER A 249 7.12 -12.24 14.15
N GLU A 250 7.17 -13.53 14.46
CA GLU A 250 6.00 -14.30 14.91
C GLU A 250 5.41 -13.70 16.20
N LYS A 251 6.29 -13.35 17.14
CA LYS A 251 5.92 -12.68 18.40
C LYS A 251 5.28 -11.31 18.17
N PHE A 252 5.77 -10.52 17.21
CA PHE A 252 5.17 -9.23 16.87
C PHE A 252 3.74 -9.39 16.37
N ARG A 253 3.47 -10.38 15.50
CA ARG A 253 2.10 -10.66 15.03
C ARG A 253 1.16 -11.06 16.17
N ALA A 254 1.62 -11.98 17.02
CA ALA A 254 0.85 -12.42 18.18
C ALA A 254 0.46 -11.24 19.09
N VAL A 255 1.37 -10.29 19.29
CA VAL A 255 1.09 -9.06 20.06
C VAL A 255 0.00 -8.21 19.40
N LEU A 256 0.00 -8.04 18.08
CA LEU A 256 -1.05 -7.27 17.39
C LEU A 256 -2.42 -7.93 17.53
N GLU A 257 -2.47 -9.26 17.44
CA GLU A 257 -3.72 -10.02 17.62
C GLU A 257 -4.25 -9.89 19.06
N VAL A 258 -3.37 -10.04 20.05
CA VAL A 258 -3.71 -9.87 21.48
C VAL A 258 -4.13 -8.44 21.78
N ALA A 259 -3.53 -7.42 21.16
CA ALA A 259 -3.95 -6.03 21.30
C ALA A 259 -5.39 -5.84 20.78
N GLY A 260 -5.72 -6.45 19.64
CA GLY A 260 -7.10 -6.47 19.12
C GLY A 260 -8.09 -7.17 20.05
N MET A 261 -7.70 -8.27 20.68
CA MET A 261 -8.51 -8.97 21.69
C MET A 261 -8.65 -8.15 22.99
N THR A 262 -7.61 -7.42 23.39
CA THR A 262 -7.59 -6.56 24.57
C THR A 262 -8.56 -5.40 24.41
N ALA A 263 -8.47 -4.69 23.28
CA ALA A 263 -9.39 -3.62 22.93
C ALA A 263 -10.85 -4.13 22.91
N ARG A 264 -11.10 -5.36 22.42
CA ARG A 264 -12.41 -6.02 22.47
C ARG A 264 -12.89 -6.24 23.89
N GLY A 265 -12.04 -6.81 24.74
CA GLY A 265 -12.35 -7.08 26.15
C GLY A 265 -12.66 -5.80 26.93
N MET A 266 -12.10 -4.67 26.52
CA MET A 266 -12.37 -3.36 27.10
C MET A 266 -13.53 -2.61 26.45
N SER A 267 -14.25 -3.23 25.50
CA SER A 267 -15.30 -2.55 24.75
C SER A 267 -14.80 -1.23 24.15
N ARG A 268 -13.70 -1.26 23.38
CA ARG A 268 -13.24 -0.12 22.58
C ARG A 268 -13.52 -0.35 21.11
N TYR A 269 -13.75 0.70 20.34
CA TYR A 269 -13.95 0.62 18.88
C TYR A 269 -12.62 0.67 18.07
N VAL A 270 -11.52 0.98 18.75
CA VAL A 270 -10.23 1.21 18.11
C VAL A 270 -9.14 0.60 18.98
N ILE A 271 -8.12 0.02 18.34
CA ILE A 271 -6.89 -0.44 19.01
C ILE A 271 -6.01 0.78 19.22
N GLU A 272 -5.88 1.21 20.48
CA GLU A 272 -5.07 2.34 20.89
C GLU A 272 -3.64 1.90 21.30
N PRO A 273 -2.69 2.85 21.42
CA PRO A 273 -1.33 2.55 21.89
C PRO A 273 -1.30 1.78 23.21
N GLU A 274 -2.24 2.03 24.13
CA GLU A 274 -2.36 1.30 25.39
C GLU A 274 -2.74 -0.18 25.21
N ASP A 275 -3.50 -0.53 24.17
CA ASP A 275 -3.84 -1.93 23.87
C ASP A 275 -2.61 -2.68 23.34
N LEU A 276 -1.79 -2.00 22.53
CA LEU A 276 -0.50 -2.50 22.06
C LEU A 276 0.47 -2.71 23.24
N LEU A 277 0.58 -1.72 24.13
CA LEU A 277 1.43 -1.82 25.32
C LEU A 277 0.93 -2.92 26.27
N MET A 278 -0.39 -3.04 26.47
CA MET A 278 -1.00 -4.10 27.27
C MET A 278 -0.65 -5.48 26.72
N ALA A 279 -0.73 -5.66 25.40
CA ALA A 279 -0.37 -6.92 24.76
C ALA A 279 1.11 -7.26 24.92
N LEU A 280 2.01 -6.27 24.85
CA LEU A 280 3.44 -6.46 25.10
C LEU A 280 3.70 -6.92 26.54
N VAL A 281 3.12 -6.26 27.55
CA VAL A 281 3.38 -6.61 28.96
C VAL A 281 2.74 -7.93 29.39
N ASN A 282 1.68 -8.37 28.70
CA ASN A 282 1.03 -9.66 28.95
C ASN A 282 1.82 -10.84 28.36
N ASP A 283 2.55 -10.65 27.25
CA ASP A 283 3.49 -11.67 26.73
C ASP A 283 4.87 -11.51 27.39
N LYS A 284 5.02 -12.09 28.60
CA LYS A 284 6.28 -12.07 29.37
C LYS A 284 7.49 -12.65 28.62
N ASP A 285 7.26 -13.44 27.57
CA ASP A 285 8.32 -14.05 26.78
C ASP A 285 8.78 -13.17 25.60
N CYS A 286 8.05 -12.10 25.25
CA CYS A 286 8.44 -11.21 24.16
C CYS A 286 9.65 -10.34 24.54
N THR A 287 10.40 -9.89 23.52
CA THR A 287 11.61 -9.08 23.72
C THR A 287 11.30 -7.77 24.44
N ALA A 288 10.17 -7.12 24.11
CA ALA A 288 9.76 -5.88 24.75
C ALA A 288 9.54 -6.03 26.26
N ALA A 289 8.81 -7.07 26.69
CA ALA A 289 8.55 -7.32 28.10
C ALA A 289 9.86 -7.57 28.88
N LYS A 290 10.79 -8.32 28.27
CA LYS A 290 12.12 -8.56 28.84
C LYS A 290 12.91 -7.26 28.97
N SER A 291 12.93 -6.41 27.95
CA SER A 291 13.59 -5.11 28.00
C SER A 291 12.98 -4.17 29.05
N LEU A 292 11.66 -4.17 29.21
CA LEU A 292 11.00 -3.43 30.28
C LEU A 292 11.47 -3.88 31.68
N VAL A 293 11.55 -5.20 31.92
CA VAL A 293 12.04 -5.76 33.18
C VAL A 293 13.52 -5.41 33.41
N GLU A 294 14.36 -5.46 32.37
CA GLU A 294 15.77 -5.06 32.46
C GLU A 294 15.95 -3.58 32.82
N LEU A 295 15.03 -2.71 32.39
CA LEU A 295 14.99 -1.29 32.75
C LEU A 295 14.40 -1.05 34.16
N GLY A 296 14.00 -2.11 34.88
CA GLY A 296 13.44 -2.02 36.22
C GLY A 296 11.94 -1.70 36.27
N ALA A 297 11.24 -1.81 35.14
CA ALA A 297 9.80 -1.60 35.08
C ALA A 297 9.04 -2.79 35.69
N ASP A 298 7.98 -2.49 36.44
CA ASP A 298 7.05 -3.49 36.97
C ASP A 298 5.91 -3.72 35.99
N LEU A 299 5.94 -4.86 35.29
CA LEU A 299 4.94 -5.23 34.28
C LEU A 299 3.53 -5.36 34.87
N GLU A 300 3.39 -5.80 36.13
CA GLU A 300 2.07 -5.93 36.76
C GLU A 300 1.47 -4.55 37.02
N LYS A 301 2.29 -3.62 37.54
CA LYS A 301 1.89 -2.23 37.77
C LYS A 301 1.53 -1.50 36.47
N ILE A 302 2.29 -1.73 35.39
CA ILE A 302 1.96 -1.19 34.05
C ILE A 302 0.60 -1.71 33.60
N GLY A 303 0.38 -3.03 33.67
CA GLY A 303 -0.90 -3.63 33.29
C GLY A 303 -2.08 -3.11 34.11
N GLU A 304 -1.91 -2.86 35.40
CA GLU A 304 -2.94 -2.26 36.26
C GLU A 304 -3.30 -0.83 35.85
N ARG A 305 -2.30 0.02 35.56
CA ARG A 305 -2.53 1.39 35.08
C ARG A 305 -3.30 1.39 33.76
N LEU A 306 -2.91 0.55 32.81
CA LEU A 306 -3.55 0.49 31.49
C LEU A 306 -5.01 -0.02 31.56
N ARG A 307 -5.35 -0.86 32.55
CA ARG A 307 -6.74 -1.31 32.81
C ARG A 307 -7.62 -0.21 33.40
N SER A 308 -7.04 0.80 34.05
CA SER A 308 -7.79 1.87 34.72
C SER A 308 -8.34 2.97 33.78
N GLY A 309 -7.93 2.96 32.50
CA GLY A 309 -8.45 3.86 31.47
C GLY A 309 -9.74 3.31 30.86
N THR A 310 -10.90 3.85 31.26
CA THR A 310 -12.21 3.47 30.71
C THR A 310 -12.69 4.45 29.66
N GLU A 311 -13.06 3.94 28.49
CA GLU A 311 -14.26 4.36 27.75
C GLU A 311 -14.92 3.14 27.10
N SER A 312 -16.24 3.18 27.04
CA SER A 312 -17.13 2.09 26.65
C SER A 312 -17.71 2.28 25.25
N GLY A 313 -17.68 1.24 24.42
CA GLY A 313 -18.31 1.13 23.12
C GLY A 313 -18.18 -0.28 22.52
N GLU A 314 -19.05 -0.69 21.61
CA GLU A 314 -19.00 -2.04 21.06
C GLU A 314 -17.90 -2.20 19.99
N SER A 315 -17.17 -3.33 20.05
CA SER A 315 -16.21 -3.94 19.09
C SER A 315 -15.15 -3.05 18.39
N PRO A 316 -13.84 -3.34 18.54
CA PRO A 316 -12.78 -2.65 17.84
C PRO A 316 -12.66 -3.08 16.38
N MET A 317 -12.69 -2.10 15.48
CA MET A 317 -12.68 -2.28 14.02
C MET A 317 -11.52 -1.58 13.30
N ALA A 318 -10.55 -0.98 13.99
CA ALA A 318 -9.36 -0.37 13.37
C ALA A 318 -8.24 -0.10 14.39
N PHE A 319 -6.99 0.09 13.91
CA PHE A 319 -5.96 0.79 14.69
C PHE A 319 -6.24 2.30 14.68
N SER A 320 -6.03 2.97 15.81
CA SER A 320 -6.18 4.43 15.85
C SER A 320 -5.15 5.10 14.96
N PRO A 321 -5.37 6.35 14.49
CA PRO A 321 -4.32 7.10 13.80
C PRO A 321 -3.01 7.17 14.59
N ARG A 322 -3.08 7.12 15.93
CA ARG A 322 -1.89 7.07 16.80
C ARG A 322 -1.22 5.71 16.75
N SER A 323 -1.98 4.63 16.88
CA SER A 323 -1.46 3.27 16.70
C SER A 323 -0.87 3.05 15.31
N GLN A 324 -1.47 3.59 14.24
CA GLN A 324 -0.91 3.54 12.90
C GLN A 324 0.43 4.26 12.80
N ARG A 325 0.56 5.44 13.42
CA ARG A 325 1.84 6.16 13.51
C ARG A 325 2.90 5.38 14.29
N VAL A 326 2.50 4.74 15.40
CA VAL A 326 3.39 3.87 16.20
C VAL A 326 3.88 2.67 15.38
N LEU A 327 2.99 1.99 14.66
CA LEU A 327 3.35 0.85 13.82
C LEU A 327 4.30 1.26 12.67
N GLU A 328 4.05 2.41 12.06
CA GLU A 328 4.92 2.95 11.03
C GLU A 328 6.29 3.35 11.59
N ALA A 329 6.34 3.96 12.78
CA ALA A 329 7.58 4.28 13.46
C ALA A 329 8.39 3.00 13.80
N ALA A 330 7.73 1.95 14.29
CA ALA A 330 8.38 0.66 14.56
C ALA A 330 8.97 0.03 13.28
N ARG A 331 8.30 0.20 12.14
CA ARG A 331 8.79 -0.25 10.83
C ARG A 331 10.02 0.55 10.38
N VAL A 332 9.97 1.87 10.49
CA VAL A 332 11.10 2.76 10.15
C VAL A 332 12.31 2.41 11.00
N GLU A 333 12.09 2.16 12.29
CA GLU A 333 13.13 1.79 13.23
C GLU A 333 13.79 0.46 12.87
N ALA A 334 13.00 -0.60 12.68
CA ALA A 334 13.52 -1.92 12.28
C ALA A 334 14.34 -1.85 10.98
N SER A 335 13.90 -1.01 10.03
CA SER A 335 14.64 -0.76 8.80
C SER A 335 15.95 -0.01 9.02
N ALA A 336 16.01 0.92 9.99
CA ALA A 336 17.19 1.73 10.28
C ALA A 336 18.26 0.94 11.04
N SER A 337 17.86 0.03 11.93
CA SER A 337 18.77 -0.83 12.70
C SER A 337 19.33 -2.02 11.92
N GLY A 338 18.83 -2.28 10.70
CA GLY A 338 19.22 -3.43 9.89
C GLY A 338 18.86 -4.79 10.53
N SER A 339 18.02 -4.78 11.57
CA SER A 339 17.67 -5.91 12.41
C SER A 339 16.51 -6.71 11.82
N GLY A 340 16.70 -7.30 10.63
CA GLY A 340 15.80 -8.31 10.09
C GLY A 340 14.30 -7.95 10.13
N PRO A 341 13.40 -8.86 10.53
CA PRO A 341 11.98 -8.57 10.67
C PRO A 341 11.67 -7.72 11.91
N ILE A 342 10.68 -6.84 11.82
CA ILE A 342 10.10 -6.03 12.89
C ILE A 342 9.70 -6.93 14.07
N GLY A 343 10.48 -6.86 15.15
CA GLY A 343 10.20 -7.48 16.45
C GLY A 343 9.52 -6.55 17.45
N THR A 344 9.12 -7.12 18.58
CA THR A 344 8.38 -6.44 19.67
C THR A 344 9.16 -5.28 20.29
N GLU A 345 10.49 -5.34 20.26
CA GLU A 345 11.40 -4.29 20.73
C GLU A 345 11.26 -2.98 19.94
N HIS A 346 11.04 -3.06 18.62
CA HIS A 346 10.79 -1.87 17.80
C HIS A 346 9.41 -1.28 18.11
N LEU A 347 8.42 -2.12 18.43
CA LEU A 347 7.10 -1.63 18.86
C LEU A 347 7.22 -0.85 20.17
N LEU A 348 7.96 -1.39 21.13
CA LEU A 348 8.17 -0.76 22.43
C LEU A 348 8.87 0.59 22.28
N ARG A 349 9.93 0.68 21.47
CA ARG A 349 10.65 1.93 21.24
C ARG A 349 9.79 2.95 20.48
N ALA A 350 9.01 2.52 19.50
CA ALA A 350 8.03 3.37 18.84
C ALA A 350 6.95 3.89 19.81
N LEU A 351 6.49 3.07 20.77
CA LEU A 351 5.57 3.50 21.82
C LEU A 351 6.21 4.50 22.78
N ALA A 352 7.47 4.29 23.19
CA ALA A 352 8.18 5.19 24.10
C ALA A 352 8.43 6.58 23.48
N THR A 353 8.64 6.63 22.16
CA THR A 353 8.89 7.86 21.41
C THR A 353 7.63 8.53 20.84
N ALA A 354 6.45 7.97 21.09
CA ALA A 354 5.19 8.57 20.65
C ALA A 354 4.94 9.91 21.36
N ASP A 355 4.26 10.83 20.66
CA ASP A 355 4.12 12.23 21.10
C ASP A 355 3.41 12.37 22.46
N ASP A 356 2.32 11.61 22.65
CA ASP A 356 1.42 11.70 23.79
C ASP A 356 0.63 10.40 24.00
N GLY A 357 -0.10 10.29 25.12
CA GLY A 357 -1.08 9.22 25.37
C GLY A 357 -0.79 8.35 26.58
N LEU A 358 -1.78 7.55 26.98
CA LEU A 358 -1.71 6.74 28.19
C LEU A 358 -0.53 5.76 28.16
N ALA A 359 -0.25 5.14 27.00
CA ALA A 359 0.92 4.26 26.86
C ALA A 359 2.24 4.99 27.18
N VAL A 360 2.42 6.22 26.68
CA VAL A 360 3.63 7.03 26.91
C VAL A 360 3.72 7.45 28.37
N GLU A 361 2.61 7.90 28.97
CA GLU A 361 2.53 8.28 30.38
C GLU A 361 2.92 7.12 31.29
N VAL A 362 2.36 5.93 31.03
CA VAL A 362 2.63 4.72 31.84
C VAL A 362 4.07 4.24 31.67
N LEU A 363 4.65 4.33 30.47
CA LEU A 363 6.06 4.02 30.25
C LEU A 363 6.99 4.98 31.02
N ARG A 364 6.73 6.29 30.94
CA ARG A 364 7.50 7.31 31.68
C ARG A 364 7.41 7.13 33.20
N GLU A 365 6.22 6.87 33.72
CA GLU A 365 6.02 6.57 35.16
C GLU A 365 6.76 5.31 35.62
N SER A 366 7.05 4.41 34.69
CA SER A 366 7.77 3.16 34.93
C SER A 366 9.29 3.32 34.73
N GLY A 367 9.78 4.54 34.49
CA GLY A 367 11.20 4.84 34.31
C GLY A 367 11.75 4.49 32.94
N VAL A 368 10.88 4.36 31.93
CA VAL A 368 11.25 4.03 30.55
C VAL A 368 11.09 5.30 29.71
N GLU A 369 12.22 5.88 29.27
CA GLU A 369 12.29 7.07 28.39
C GLU A 369 12.90 6.75 27.02
#